data_AF-A0A6C0C0J6-F1
#
_entry.id   AF-A0A6C0C0J6-F1
#
_cell.length_a   1.000
_cell.length_b   1.000
_cell.length_c   1.000
_cell.angle_alpha   90.00
_cell.angle_beta   90.00
_cell.angle_gamma   90.00
#
_symmetry.space_group_name_H-M   'P 1'
#
loop_
_entity.id
_entity.type
_entity.pdbx_description
1 polymer ?
#
loop_
_entity_poly.entity_id
_entity_poly.type
_entity_poly.pdbx_seq_one_letter_code
_entity_poly.pdbx_strand_id
1 'polypeptide(L)'
;MIETKHQALVSAIVGGVLVIIYLSITDILDKYMSLNMSNIVGLIIDYVLNFVAQQYVFYGKVHLHKKVVNRFMIGNTLSMGFTQAMFVYGRKHYNKLIEKTNIKLSDSVKISSWRYISNALMFLIVTFPLRKYYIFK
;
A
#
# COMPACT_ATOMS: atom_id res chain seq x y z
N MET A 1 9.77 -12.32 24.16
CA MET A 1 9.34 -11.68 22.91
C MET A 1 9.57 -12.66 21.75
N ILE A 2 8.74 -13.71 21.68
CA ILE A 2 8.83 -14.80 20.69
C ILE A 2 7.42 -14.95 20.11
N GLU A 3 7.11 -14.15 19.08
CA GLU A 3 5.80 -14.21 18.38
C GLU A 3 5.91 -13.76 16.91
N THR A 4 7.13 -13.74 16.37
CA THR A 4 7.50 -12.99 15.17
C THR A 4 6.91 -13.53 13.86
N LYS A 5 6.52 -14.81 13.80
CA LYS A 5 5.92 -15.42 12.59
C LYS A 5 4.41 -15.16 12.52
N HIS A 6 3.69 -15.26 13.62
CA HIS A 6 2.25 -15.03 13.65
C HIS A 6 1.94 -13.54 13.45
N GLN A 7 2.66 -12.65 14.13
CA GLN A 7 2.53 -11.20 13.95
C GLN A 7 2.86 -10.75 12.52
N ALA A 8 3.84 -11.40 11.87
CA ALA A 8 4.15 -11.14 10.47
C ALA A 8 3.00 -11.53 9.52
N LEU A 9 2.40 -12.71 9.72
CA LEU A 9 1.25 -13.16 8.92
C LEU A 9 0.05 -12.24 9.14
N VAL A 10 -0.25 -11.89 10.39
CA VAL A 10 -1.35 -10.97 10.73
C VAL A 10 -1.11 -9.59 10.13
N SER A 11 0.12 -9.07 10.19
CA SER A 11 0.50 -7.79 9.56
C SER A 11 0.30 -7.80 8.05
N ALA A 12 0.64 -8.92 7.39
CA ALA A 12 0.43 -9.11 5.95
C ALA A 12 -1.06 -9.16 5.59
N ILE A 13 -1.87 -9.92 6.34
CA ILE A 13 -3.32 -10.01 6.15
C ILE A 13 -3.98 -8.64 6.35
N VAL A 14 -3.67 -7.98 7.46
CA VAL A 14 -4.19 -6.64 7.78
C VAL A 14 -3.78 -5.64 6.71
N GLY A 15 -2.52 -5.68 6.25
CA GLY A 15 -2.05 -4.84 5.14
C GLY A 15 -2.83 -5.08 3.85
N GLY A 16 -3.09 -6.34 3.49
CA GLY A 16 -3.89 -6.68 2.32
C GLY A 16 -5.34 -6.19 2.41
N VAL A 17 -5.99 -6.38 3.57
CA VAL A 17 -7.36 -5.88 3.81
C VAL A 17 -7.40 -4.35 3.70
N LEU A 18 -6.42 -3.66 4.26
CA LEU A 18 -6.33 -2.20 4.17
C LEU A 18 -6.16 -1.69 2.75
N VAL A 19 -5.40 -2.40 1.90
CA VAL A 19 -5.30 -2.07 0.47
C VAL A 19 -6.67 -2.15 -0.22
N ILE A 20 -7.47 -3.19 0.07
CA ILE A 20 -8.83 -3.32 -0.50
C ILE A 20 -9.73 -2.17 -0.01
N ILE A 21 -9.62 -1.81 1.27
CA ILE A 21 -10.36 -0.68 1.85
C ILE A 21 -9.96 0.63 1.17
N TYR A 22 -8.66 0.89 1.03
CA TYR A 22 -8.14 2.06 0.33
C TYR A 22 -8.72 2.20 -1.06
N LEU A 23 -8.70 1.12 -1.85
CA LEU A 23 -9.20 1.11 -3.22
C LEU A 23 -10.70 1.38 -3.29
N SER A 24 -11.46 0.77 -2.38
CA SER A 24 -12.90 0.99 -2.26
C SER A 24 -13.21 2.44 -1.91
N ILE A 25 -12.43 3.03 -1.00
CA ILE A 25 -12.55 4.45 -0.62
C ILE A 25 -12.22 5.34 -1.83
N THR A 26 -11.12 5.10 -2.54
CA THR A 26 -10.80 5.90 -3.73
C THR A 26 -11.86 5.82 -4.82
N ASP A 27 -12.44 4.64 -5.07
CA ASP A 27 -13.52 4.48 -6.05
C ASP A 27 -14.81 5.24 -5.66
N ILE A 28 -15.12 5.27 -4.36
CA ILE A 28 -16.23 6.08 -3.84
C ILE A 28 -15.91 7.57 -3.98
N LEU A 29 -14.71 7.99 -3.60
CA LEU A 29 -14.29 9.40 -3.66
C LEU A 29 -14.24 9.92 -5.10
N ASP A 30 -13.86 9.10 -6.08
CA ASP A 30 -13.84 9.44 -7.51
C ASP A 30 -15.22 9.89 -8.02
N LYS A 31 -16.32 9.57 -7.33
CA LYS A 31 -17.68 10.04 -7.66
C LYS A 31 -17.97 11.48 -7.22
N TYR A 32 -17.22 11.99 -6.24
CA TYR A 32 -17.49 13.28 -5.59
C TYR A 32 -16.39 14.31 -5.82
N MET A 33 -15.21 13.89 -6.27
CA MET A 33 -14.07 14.78 -6.50
C MET A 33 -13.23 14.31 -7.69
N SER A 34 -12.30 15.16 -8.13
CA SER A 34 -11.38 14.80 -9.22
C SER A 34 -10.50 13.62 -8.84
N LEU A 35 -10.12 12.79 -9.83
CA LEU A 35 -9.25 11.62 -9.65
C LEU A 35 -7.97 11.94 -8.87
N ASN A 36 -7.39 13.12 -9.08
CA ASN A 36 -6.19 13.57 -8.37
C ASN A 36 -6.47 13.83 -6.89
N MET A 37 -7.58 14.50 -6.58
CA MET A 37 -7.95 14.81 -5.19
C MET A 37 -8.36 13.55 -4.44
N SER A 38 -9.15 12.68 -5.07
CA SER A 38 -9.56 11.38 -4.52
C SER A 38 -8.35 10.51 -4.18
N ASN A 39 -7.36 10.45 -5.07
CA ASN A 39 -6.13 9.72 -4.81
C ASN A 39 -5.35 10.30 -3.62
N ILE A 40 -5.24 11.62 -3.49
CA ILE A 40 -4.58 12.27 -2.34
C ILE A 40 -5.31 11.94 -1.04
N VAL A 41 -6.62 12.13 -1.00
CA VAL A 41 -7.45 11.87 0.19
C VAL A 41 -7.41 10.38 0.56
N GLY A 42 -7.53 9.50 -0.43
CA GLY A 42 -7.41 8.06 -0.24
C GLY A 42 -6.07 7.66 0.35
N LEU A 43 -4.95 8.23 -0.13
CA LEU A 43 -3.62 7.97 0.40
C LEU A 43 -3.48 8.42 1.86
N ILE A 44 -4.08 9.56 2.24
CA ILE A 44 -4.09 10.02 3.63
C ILE A 44 -4.89 9.07 4.52
N ILE A 45 -6.07 8.62 4.07
CA ILE A 45 -6.90 7.68 4.82
C ILE A 45 -6.18 6.34 4.98
N ASP A 46 -5.62 5.80 3.89
CA ASP A 46 -4.82 4.57 3.91
C ASP A 46 -3.64 4.69 4.87
N TYR A 47 -2.96 5.83 4.87
CA TYR A 47 -1.86 6.12 5.77
C TYR A 47 -2.27 6.01 7.25
N VAL A 48 -3.38 6.65 7.62
CA VAL A 48 -3.88 6.66 9.00
C VAL A 48 -4.33 5.26 9.42
N LEU A 49 -5.10 4.57 8.57
CA LEU A 49 -5.59 3.23 8.87
C LEU A 49 -4.44 2.22 9.02
N ASN A 50 -3.44 2.29 8.13
CA ASN A 50 -2.24 1.45 8.25
C ASN A 50 -1.48 1.73 9.54
N PHE A 51 -1.35 2.99 9.96
CA PHE A 51 -0.66 3.31 11.20
C PHE A 51 -1.34 2.68 12.41
N VAL A 52 -2.66 2.89 12.55
CA VAL A 52 -3.44 2.38 13.68
C VAL A 52 -3.46 0.86 13.70
N ALA A 53 -3.78 0.23 12.56
CA ALA A 53 -3.91 -1.23 12.50
C ALA A 53 -2.56 -1.92 12.75
N GLN A 54 -1.47 -1.40 12.17
CA GLN A 54 -0.15 -2.01 12.34
C GLN A 54 0.40 -1.79 13.75
N GLN A 55 0.14 -0.63 14.39
CA GLN A 55 0.45 -0.47 15.80
C GLN A 55 -0.25 -1.51 16.67
N TYR A 56 -1.53 -1.75 16.41
CA TYR A 56 -2.29 -2.76 17.15
C TYR A 56 -1.71 -4.17 16.94
N VAL A 57 -1.33 -4.53 15.71
CA VAL A 57 -0.73 -5.84 15.40
C VAL A 57 0.61 -6.04 16.11
N PHE A 58 1.48 -5.02 16.15
CA PHE A 58 2.84 -5.18 16.69
C PHE A 58 2.96 -4.92 18.20
N TYR A 59 2.11 -4.07 18.77
CA TYR A 59 2.17 -3.69 20.19
C TYR A 59 0.94 -4.10 21.01
N GLY A 60 -0.12 -4.62 20.40
CA GLY A 60 -1.38 -4.98 21.06
C GLY A 60 -2.20 -3.78 21.56
N LYS A 61 -1.70 -2.56 21.38
CA LYS A 61 -2.34 -1.29 21.78
C LYS A 61 -1.88 -0.16 20.86
N VAL A 62 -2.72 0.85 20.70
CA VAL A 62 -2.34 2.10 20.03
C VAL A 62 -1.58 2.95 21.05
N HIS A 63 -0.28 3.16 20.83
CA HIS A 63 0.55 3.97 21.72
C HIS A 63 1.48 4.87 20.91
N LEU A 64 1.31 6.18 21.06
CA LEU A 64 2.02 7.18 20.26
C LEU A 64 3.45 7.40 20.77
N HIS A 65 4.33 6.42 20.58
CA HIS A 65 5.77 6.62 20.77
C HIS A 65 6.34 7.42 19.61
N LYS A 66 6.86 8.64 19.89
CA LYS A 66 7.43 9.56 18.89
C LYS A 66 8.43 8.90 17.94
N LYS A 67 9.27 7.97 18.45
CA LYS A 67 10.24 7.22 17.65
C LYS A 67 9.58 6.29 16.62
N VAL A 68 8.51 5.60 17.01
CA VAL A 68 7.74 4.70 16.13
C VAL A 68 6.98 5.52 15.09
N VAL A 69 6.35 6.63 15.51
CA VAL A 69 5.65 7.55 14.60
C VAL A 69 6.60 8.09 13.53
N ASN A 70 7.78 8.58 13.92
CA ASN A 70 8.77 9.11 12.97
C ASN A 70 9.26 8.04 11.99
N ARG A 71 9.56 6.83 12.48
CA ARG A 71 9.99 5.72 11.61
C ARG A 71 8.88 5.28 10.68
N PHE A 72 7.63 5.27 11.14
CA PHE A 72 6.47 4.96 10.32
C PHE A 72 6.28 6.01 9.22
N MET A 73 6.38 7.30 9.55
CA MET A 73 6.36 8.39 8.56
C MET A 73 7.43 8.23 7.50
N ILE A 74 8.68 8.08 7.91
CA ILE A 74 9.80 7.94 6.97
C ILE A 74 9.63 6.68 6.12
N GLY A 75 9.35 5.55 6.75
CA GLY A 75 9.19 4.26 6.07
C GLY A 75 8.02 4.25 5.09
N ASN A 76 6.90 4.86 5.44
CA ASN A 76 5.74 4.90 4.56
C ASN A 76 5.93 5.89 3.40
N THR A 77 6.56 7.05 3.64
CA THR A 77 6.95 7.98 2.56
C THR A 77 7.90 7.31 1.56
N LEU A 78 8.91 6.59 2.05
CA LEU A 78 9.82 5.81 1.19
C LEU A 78 9.04 4.74 0.40
N SER A 79 8.19 3.99 1.09
CA SER A 79 7.36 2.96 0.47
C SER A 79 6.45 3.54 -0.63
N MET A 80 5.81 4.68 -0.39
CA MET A 80 4.99 5.38 -1.38
C MET A 80 5.84 5.84 -2.57
N GLY A 81 7.01 6.42 -2.31
CA GLY A 81 7.95 6.84 -3.35
C GLY A 81 8.36 5.68 -4.27
N PHE A 82 8.77 4.55 -3.69
CA PHE A 82 9.10 3.36 -4.46
C PHE A 82 7.89 2.79 -5.21
N THR A 83 6.71 2.82 -4.59
CA THR A 83 5.47 2.32 -5.22
C THR A 83 5.10 3.16 -6.43
N GLN A 84 5.18 4.49 -6.31
CA GLN A 84 4.92 5.40 -7.41
C GLN A 84 5.95 5.25 -8.53
N ALA A 85 7.24 5.10 -8.19
CA ALA A 85 8.28 4.82 -9.16
C ALA A 85 8.00 3.50 -9.91
N MET A 86 7.73 2.42 -9.19
CA MET A 86 7.40 1.12 -9.78
C MET A 86 6.17 1.21 -10.70
N PHE A 87 5.14 1.93 -10.28
CA PHE A 87 3.95 2.16 -11.08
C PHE A 87 4.31 2.88 -12.41
N VAL A 88 5.01 4.00 -12.36
CA VAL A 88 5.35 4.80 -13.54
C VAL A 88 6.30 4.05 -14.48
N TYR A 89 7.37 3.46 -13.96
CA TYR A 89 8.37 2.77 -14.78
C TYR A 89 7.86 1.43 -15.31
N GLY A 90 7.17 0.64 -14.48
CA GLY A 90 6.68 -0.68 -14.88
C GLY A 90 5.46 -0.64 -15.78
N ARG A 91 4.67 0.45 -15.80
CA ARG A 91 3.48 0.57 -16.65
C ARG A 91 3.79 0.39 -18.13
N LYS A 92 4.91 0.96 -18.61
CA LYS A 92 5.32 0.81 -20.02
C LYS A 92 5.58 -0.64 -20.39
N HIS A 93 6.21 -1.41 -19.49
CA HIS A 93 6.49 -2.82 -19.71
C HIS A 93 5.22 -3.67 -19.62
N TYR A 94 4.34 -3.36 -18.67
CA TYR A 94 3.05 -4.03 -18.50
C TYR A 94 2.16 -3.89 -19.74
N ASN A 95 2.03 -2.68 -20.30
CA ASN A 95 1.25 -2.46 -21.52
C ASN A 95 1.78 -3.29 -22.70
N LYS A 96 3.11 -3.33 -22.89
CA LYS A 96 3.74 -4.16 -23.92
C LYS A 96 3.49 -5.66 -23.72
N LEU A 97 3.39 -6.13 -22.47
CA LEU A 97 3.07 -7.53 -22.17
C LEU A 97 1.61 -7.86 -22.51
N ILE A 98 0.66 -6.98 -22.19
CA ILE A 98 -0.75 -7.18 -22.55
C ILE A 98 -0.98 -7.14 -24.06
N GLU A 99 -0.31 -6.24 -24.77
CA GLU A 99 -0.41 -6.19 -26.23
C GLU A 99 0.05 -7.50 -26.88
N LYS A 100 1.04 -8.19 -26.29
CA LYS A 100 1.50 -9.50 -26.74
C LYS A 100 0.51 -10.64 -26.46
N THR A 101 -0.37 -10.51 -25.48
CA THR A 101 -1.33 -11.58 -25.12
C THR A 101 -2.60 -11.55 -25.96
N ASN A 102 -2.75 -10.62 -26.91
CA ASN A 102 -3.95 -10.42 -27.74
C ASN A 102 -5.25 -10.17 -26.93
N ILE A 103 -5.15 -9.87 -25.64
CA ILE A 103 -6.29 -9.57 -24.78
C ILE A 103 -6.68 -8.09 -24.96
N LYS A 104 -7.88 -7.84 -25.48
CA LYS A 104 -8.44 -6.48 -25.56
C LYS A 104 -8.97 -6.04 -24.19
N LEU A 105 -8.11 -5.38 -23.42
CA LEU A 105 -8.50 -4.69 -22.18
C LEU A 105 -8.68 -3.20 -22.45
N SER A 106 -9.67 -2.58 -21.81
CA SER A 106 -9.80 -1.12 -21.80
C SER A 106 -8.64 -0.49 -21.02
N ASP A 107 -8.27 0.75 -21.35
CA ASP A 107 -7.12 1.40 -20.72
C ASP A 107 -7.33 1.62 -19.22
N SER A 108 -8.58 1.85 -18.79
CA SER A 108 -8.93 1.93 -17.36
C SER A 108 -8.62 0.61 -16.63
N VAL A 109 -8.97 -0.53 -17.23
CA VAL A 109 -8.69 -1.85 -16.65
C VAL A 109 -7.20 -2.14 -16.64
N LYS A 110 -6.45 -1.77 -17.68
CA LYS A 110 -4.97 -1.92 -17.69
C LYS A 110 -4.32 -1.11 -16.57
N ILE A 111 -4.70 0.16 -16.43
CA ILE A 111 -4.17 1.06 -15.40
C ILE A 111 -4.49 0.53 -14.01
N SER A 112 -5.74 0.14 -13.78
CA SER A 112 -6.19 -0.39 -12.50
C SER A 112 -5.44 -1.67 -12.16
N SER A 113 -5.44 -2.66 -13.07
CA SER A 113 -4.74 -3.94 -12.90
C SER A 113 -3.26 -3.75 -12.56
N TRP A 114 -2.58 -2.85 -13.28
CA TRP A 114 -1.18 -2.56 -12.99
C TRP A 114 -0.99 -1.92 -11.61
N ARG A 115 -1.89 -1.00 -11.21
CA ARG A 115 -1.87 -0.40 -9.87
C ARG A 115 -1.99 -1.47 -8.78
N TYR A 116 -2.88 -2.45 -8.96
CA TYR A 116 -3.00 -3.59 -8.03
C TYR A 116 -1.71 -4.39 -7.94
N ILE A 117 -1.16 -4.79 -9.10
CA ILE A 117 0.05 -5.60 -9.17
C ILE A 117 1.25 -4.87 -8.56
N SER A 118 1.44 -3.59 -8.91
CA SER A 118 2.53 -2.78 -8.37
C SER A 118 2.40 -2.61 -6.87
N ASN A 119 1.21 -2.29 -6.35
CA ASN A 119 0.99 -2.16 -4.92
C ASN A 119 1.27 -3.47 -4.17
N ALA A 120 0.81 -4.61 -4.70
CA ALA A 120 1.04 -5.91 -4.08
C ALA A 120 2.55 -6.28 -4.06
N LEU A 121 3.26 -6.10 -5.17
CA LEU A 121 4.70 -6.36 -5.24
C LEU A 121 5.48 -5.46 -4.29
N MET A 122 5.15 -4.17 -4.27
CA MET A 122 5.83 -3.19 -3.43
C MET A 122 5.56 -3.40 -1.94
N PHE A 123 4.35 -3.85 -1.61
CA PHE A 123 4.03 -4.27 -0.26
C PHE A 123 4.96 -5.39 0.21
N LEU A 124 5.13 -6.43 -0.60
CA LEU A 124 5.96 -7.60 -0.26
C LEU A 124 7.45 -7.27 -0.19
N ILE A 125 7.97 -6.50 -1.16
CA ILE A 125 9.42 -6.25 -1.31
C ILE A 125 9.89 -5.13 -0.38
N VAL A 126 9.07 -4.09 -0.17
CA VAL A 126 9.52 -2.85 0.49
C VAL A 126 8.73 -2.60 1.77
N THR A 127 7.41 -2.47 1.68
CA THR A 127 6.58 -2.04 2.82
C THR A 127 6.67 -3.00 3.99
N PHE A 128 6.54 -4.30 3.74
CA PHE A 128 6.54 -5.32 4.78
C PHE A 128 7.91 -5.43 5.48
N PRO A 129 9.06 -5.53 4.77
CA PRO A 129 10.37 -5.52 5.41
C PRO A 129 10.65 -4.24 6.21
N LEU A 130 10.26 -3.06 5.69
CA LEU A 130 10.38 -1.79 6.41
C LEU A 130 9.60 -1.82 7.73
N ARG A 131 8.35 -2.30 7.70
CA ARG A 131 7.52 -2.43 8.90
C ARG A 131 8.17 -3.35 9.92
N LYS A 132 8.55 -4.55 9.49
CA LYS A 132 9.08 -5.59 10.38
C LYS A 132 10.44 -5.25 10.98
N TYR A 133 11.38 -4.75 10.19
CA TYR A 133 12.79 -4.65 10.61
C TYR A 133 13.22 -3.24 11.04
N TYR A 134 12.49 -2.20 10.63
CA TYR A 134 12.85 -0.81 10.92
C TYR A 134 11.83 -0.10 11.80
N ILE A 135 10.54 -0.13 11.43
CA ILE A 135 9.52 0.69 12.08
C ILE A 135 9.23 0.19 13.50
N PHE A 136 8.93 -1.10 13.64
CA PHE A 136 8.42 -1.70 14.88
C PHE A 136 9.49 -2.43 15.71
N LYS A 137 10.78 -2.15 15.46
CA LYS A 137 11.92 -2.73 16.20
C LYS A 137 12.43 -1.81 17.31
#